data_AF-A0A6L7TTI0-F1
#
_entry.id   AF-A0A6L7TTI0-F1
#
_cell.length_a   1.000
_cell.length_b   1.000
_cell.length_c   1.000
_cell.angle_alpha   90.00
_cell.angle_beta   90.00
_cell.angle_gamma   90.00
#
_symmetry.space_group_name_H-M   'P 1'
#
loop_
_entity.id
_entity.type
_entity.pdbx_description
1 polymer ?
#
loop_
_entity_poly.entity_id
_entity_poly.type
_entity_poly.pdbx_seq_one_letter_code
_entity_poly.pdbx_strand_id
1 'polypeptide(L)'
;MTANPSALTNTEKNLWNAIVSEALANLKYNAYAQRAMQEGHPEVAQIFQEVAGAETVHGINHLRVSGDMATTAENLRAIIEGEAQEAATIYPRMIREALEDGNQEAADSFTMAMERERRHLEAFTEALNGLEAKLAAQPGGTRPAPVPEIPLMPASTSAAYSPVPDGSSEAEAAAERAFDRETYNTAVSEVDRERWRVARLGRLREVVFGTQDGLLSMVALVTSLAVAVESQTTILIAGLAGALPGMISMSTGAFLGSRAEQDVQRAEIEREARELEENPAEELAELVVLLQREGMTYQDARHMADEIAQDRELWLKTLVEKELGISGDVTSSPLKDALVMGLAFIVGAAVPLVPHFFLTGGQAIGVSVGATLAGLFALGMYKGRMVQRSPLLQGLEILGIGTLSAGIGYALGELIPRLFT
;
A
#
# COMPACT_ATOMS: atom_id res chain seq x y z
N MET A 1 42.59 -0.66 -9.78
CA MET A 1 42.18 -1.50 -8.64
C MET A 1 40.78 -1.98 -8.97
N THR A 2 40.65 -3.30 -9.05
CA THR A 2 39.57 -4.05 -9.68
C THR A 2 38.30 -3.99 -8.82
N ALA A 3 37.22 -3.48 -9.39
CA ALA A 3 35.88 -3.46 -8.79
C ALA A 3 35.49 -4.87 -8.31
N ASN A 4 34.92 -4.97 -7.12
CA ASN A 4 34.39 -6.22 -6.60
C ASN A 4 33.03 -6.48 -7.28
N PRO A 5 32.89 -7.48 -8.16
CA PRO A 5 31.77 -7.59 -9.09
C PRO A 5 30.50 -8.20 -8.46
N SER A 6 30.26 -8.01 -7.16
CA SER A 6 29.37 -8.90 -6.38
C SER A 6 28.26 -8.22 -5.58
N ALA A 7 28.01 -6.92 -5.72
CA ALA A 7 26.93 -6.24 -5.00
C ALA A 7 25.71 -6.03 -5.91
N LEU A 8 24.58 -6.67 -5.60
CA LEU A 8 23.31 -6.48 -6.31
C LEU A 8 22.85 -5.02 -6.23
N THR A 9 22.39 -4.48 -7.35
CA THR A 9 21.67 -3.21 -7.45
C THR A 9 20.34 -3.27 -6.69
N ASN A 10 19.77 -2.11 -6.35
CA ASN A 10 18.45 -2.05 -5.70
C ASN A 10 17.34 -2.68 -6.56
N THR A 11 17.45 -2.58 -7.89
CA THR A 11 16.51 -3.21 -8.81
C THR A 11 16.64 -4.73 -8.80
N GLU A 12 17.87 -5.27 -8.78
CA GLU A 12 18.09 -6.72 -8.66
C GLU A 12 17.59 -7.26 -7.32
N LYS A 13 17.79 -6.53 -6.22
CA LYS A 13 17.21 -6.87 -4.91
C LYS A 13 15.67 -6.89 -4.95
N ASN A 14 15.05 -5.87 -5.56
CA ASN A 14 13.59 -5.83 -5.70
C ASN A 14 13.05 -6.97 -6.57
N LEU A 15 13.77 -7.34 -7.64
CA LEU A 15 13.39 -8.48 -8.48
C LEU A 15 13.46 -9.78 -7.70
N TRP A 16 14.52 -10.01 -6.93
CA TRP A 16 14.63 -11.20 -6.08
C TRP A 16 13.57 -11.25 -4.98
N ASN A 17 13.25 -10.11 -4.35
CA ASN A 17 12.14 -10.03 -3.40
C ASN A 17 10.80 -10.39 -4.05
N ALA A 18 10.54 -9.90 -5.27
CA ALA A 18 9.34 -10.26 -6.02
C ALA A 18 9.32 -11.76 -6.37
N ILE A 19 10.42 -12.32 -6.89
CA ILE A 19 10.54 -13.76 -7.23
C ILE A 19 10.21 -14.64 -6.02
N VAL A 20 10.79 -14.34 -4.86
CA VAL A 20 10.55 -15.10 -3.62
C VAL A 20 9.10 -14.95 -3.14
N SER A 21 8.55 -13.73 -3.20
CA SER A 21 7.16 -13.47 -2.81
C SER A 21 6.18 -14.24 -3.68
N GLU A 22 6.36 -14.23 -5.01
CA GLU A 22 5.50 -14.94 -5.95
C GLU A 22 5.60 -16.47 -5.77
N ALA A 23 6.81 -16.99 -5.54
CA ALA A 23 7.01 -18.41 -5.25
C ALA A 23 6.31 -18.84 -3.93
N LEU A 24 6.41 -18.02 -2.88
CA LEU A 24 5.75 -18.28 -1.61
C LEU A 24 4.22 -18.21 -1.72
N ALA A 25 3.69 -17.23 -2.47
CA ALA A 25 2.26 -17.11 -2.74
C ALA A 25 1.74 -18.34 -3.49
N ASN A 26 2.44 -18.78 -4.53
CA ASN A 26 2.12 -20.01 -5.26
C ASN A 26 2.06 -21.24 -4.34
N LEU A 27 3.06 -21.42 -3.49
CA LEU A 27 3.11 -22.55 -2.53
C LEU A 27 1.91 -22.52 -1.58
N LYS A 28 1.62 -21.35 -0.97
CA LYS A 28 0.52 -21.18 -0.03
C LYS A 28 -0.84 -21.43 -0.67
N TYR A 29 -1.10 -20.85 -1.84
CA TYR A 29 -2.39 -20.99 -2.52
C TYR A 29 -2.66 -22.45 -2.94
N ASN A 30 -1.63 -23.19 -3.39
CA ASN A 30 -1.79 -24.61 -3.65
C ASN A 30 -2.09 -25.42 -2.38
N ALA A 31 -1.45 -25.09 -1.25
CA ALA A 31 -1.75 -25.72 0.04
C ALA A 31 -3.19 -25.41 0.50
N TYR A 32 -3.65 -24.16 0.33
CA TYR A 32 -5.01 -23.75 0.65
C TYR A 32 -6.04 -24.42 -0.26
N ALA A 33 -5.73 -24.62 -1.54
CA ALA A 33 -6.58 -25.38 -2.45
C ALA A 33 -6.76 -26.83 -1.97
N GLN A 34 -5.68 -27.50 -1.54
CA GLN A 34 -5.79 -28.85 -0.97
C GLN A 34 -6.66 -28.88 0.28
N ARG A 35 -6.53 -27.87 1.16
CA ARG A 35 -7.34 -27.76 2.36
C ARG A 35 -8.82 -27.53 2.02
N ALA A 36 -9.12 -26.62 1.11
CA ALA A 36 -10.47 -26.36 0.63
C ALA A 36 -11.12 -27.61 0.01
N MET A 37 -10.35 -28.42 -0.73
CA MET A 37 -10.83 -29.72 -1.24
C MET A 37 -11.16 -30.71 -0.12
N GLN A 38 -10.34 -30.79 0.93
CA GLN A 38 -10.59 -31.65 2.09
C GLN A 38 -11.85 -31.22 2.86
N GLU A 39 -12.14 -29.92 2.89
CA GLU A 39 -13.32 -29.34 3.55
C GLU A 39 -14.59 -29.38 2.66
N GLY A 40 -14.48 -29.82 1.41
CA GLY A 40 -15.62 -29.96 0.51
C GLY A 40 -15.98 -28.69 -0.26
N HIS A 41 -15.02 -27.78 -0.46
CA HIS A 41 -15.16 -26.50 -1.16
C HIS A 41 -14.39 -26.47 -2.50
N PRO A 42 -14.77 -27.27 -3.51
CA PRO A 42 -14.04 -27.37 -4.78
C PRO A 42 -14.02 -26.06 -5.57
N GLU A 43 -15.07 -25.24 -5.48
CA GLU A 43 -15.15 -23.94 -6.13
C GLU A 43 -14.11 -22.95 -5.59
N VAL A 44 -13.82 -23.00 -4.29
CA VAL A 44 -12.79 -22.17 -3.64
C VAL A 44 -11.40 -22.70 -3.97
N ALA A 45 -11.24 -24.03 -3.97
CA ALA A 45 -9.99 -24.67 -4.36
C ALA A 45 -9.58 -24.31 -5.80
N GLN A 46 -10.56 -24.25 -6.72
CA GLN A 46 -10.31 -23.83 -8.10
C GLN A 46 -9.76 -22.40 -8.17
N ILE A 47 -10.36 -21.46 -7.44
CA ILE A 47 -9.88 -20.07 -7.40
C ILE A 47 -8.44 -19.99 -6.88
N PHE A 48 -8.13 -20.70 -5.79
CA PHE A 48 -6.76 -20.75 -5.26
C PHE A 48 -5.77 -21.30 -6.30
N GLN A 49 -6.13 -22.34 -7.05
CA GLN A 49 -5.26 -22.90 -8.09
C GLN A 49 -5.09 -21.96 -9.30
N GLU A 50 -6.15 -21.27 -9.71
CA GLU A 50 -6.09 -20.27 -10.80
C GLU A 50 -5.14 -19.12 -10.44
N VAL A 51 -5.26 -18.59 -9.22
CA VAL A 51 -4.38 -17.51 -8.73
C VAL A 51 -2.95 -18.02 -8.56
N ALA A 52 -2.74 -19.23 -8.02
CA ALA A 52 -1.41 -19.82 -7.92
C ALA A 52 -0.72 -19.94 -9.30
N GLY A 53 -1.49 -20.26 -10.34
CA GLY A 53 -1.01 -20.25 -11.72
C GLY A 53 -0.56 -18.86 -12.19
N ALA A 54 -1.27 -17.80 -11.81
CA ALA A 54 -0.88 -16.43 -12.12
C ALA A 54 0.44 -16.02 -11.44
N GLU A 55 0.64 -16.36 -10.17
CA GLU A 55 1.89 -16.05 -9.45
C GLU A 55 3.10 -16.77 -10.08
N THR A 56 2.87 -17.96 -10.66
CA THR A 56 3.92 -18.65 -11.45
C THR A 56 4.34 -17.81 -12.65
N VAL A 57 3.38 -17.19 -13.35
CA VAL A 57 3.67 -16.32 -14.51
C VAL A 57 4.41 -15.06 -14.07
N HIS A 58 4.00 -14.44 -12.96
CA HIS A 58 4.68 -13.27 -12.38
C HIS A 58 6.13 -13.60 -12.01
N GLY A 59 6.34 -14.68 -11.25
CA GLY A 59 7.66 -15.15 -10.84
C GLY A 59 8.59 -15.45 -12.02
N ILE A 60 8.09 -16.16 -13.05
CA ILE A 60 8.87 -16.45 -14.28
C ILE A 60 9.24 -15.15 -15.00
N ASN A 61 8.34 -14.17 -15.06
CA ASN A 61 8.65 -12.90 -15.70
C ASN A 61 9.76 -12.14 -14.94
N HIS A 62 9.72 -12.13 -13.61
CA HIS A 62 10.77 -11.52 -12.81
C HIS A 62 12.12 -12.24 -12.94
N LEU A 63 12.14 -13.58 -12.93
CA LEU A 63 13.32 -14.42 -13.19
C LEU A 63 13.94 -14.14 -14.56
N ARG A 64 13.11 -13.94 -15.58
CA ARG A 64 13.59 -13.58 -16.92
C ARG A 64 14.24 -12.19 -16.94
N VAL A 65 13.64 -11.23 -16.25
CA VAL A 65 14.12 -9.84 -16.20
C VAL A 65 15.34 -9.69 -15.30
N SER A 66 15.51 -10.51 -14.26
CA SER A 66 16.71 -10.52 -13.41
C SER A 66 17.95 -11.03 -14.14
N GLY A 67 17.76 -11.77 -15.24
CA GLY A 67 18.86 -12.38 -15.99
C GLY A 67 19.28 -13.76 -15.46
N ASP A 68 18.61 -14.29 -14.44
CA ASP A 68 18.92 -15.58 -13.82
C ASP A 68 18.35 -16.79 -14.59
N MET A 69 17.72 -16.55 -15.74
CA MET A 69 17.36 -17.61 -16.69
C MET A 69 18.49 -17.83 -17.71
N ALA A 70 19.46 -18.67 -17.35
CA ALA A 70 20.57 -19.05 -18.22
C ALA A 70 20.17 -20.16 -19.22
N THR A 71 21.15 -20.69 -19.97
CA THR A 71 20.87 -21.82 -20.87
C THR A 71 20.47 -23.07 -20.09
N THR A 72 19.75 -24.00 -20.73
CA THR A 72 19.31 -25.25 -20.08
C THR A 72 20.47 -26.03 -19.45
N ALA A 73 21.65 -26.04 -20.08
CA ALA A 73 22.83 -26.70 -19.54
C ALA A 73 23.42 -25.96 -18.32
N GLU A 74 23.44 -24.63 -18.35
CA GLU A 74 23.89 -23.81 -17.20
C GLU A 74 22.93 -23.93 -16.01
N ASN A 75 21.61 -23.87 -16.25
CA ASN A 75 20.60 -24.05 -15.21
C ASN A 75 20.70 -25.45 -14.57
N LEU A 76 20.89 -26.50 -15.39
CA LEU A 76 21.08 -27.86 -14.88
C LEU A 76 22.33 -27.97 -14.00
N ARG A 77 23.44 -27.35 -14.38
CA ARG A 77 24.66 -27.35 -13.55
C ARG A 77 24.45 -26.61 -12.23
N ALA A 78 23.82 -25.43 -12.28
CA ALA A 78 23.52 -24.64 -11.08
C ALA A 78 22.59 -25.40 -10.12
N ILE A 79 21.55 -26.07 -10.65
CA ILE A 79 20.65 -26.91 -9.85
C ILE A 79 21.42 -28.08 -9.22
N ILE A 80 22.22 -28.81 -9.99
CA ILE A 80 23.03 -29.94 -9.49
C ILE A 80 23.94 -29.49 -8.33
N GLU A 81 24.58 -28.32 -8.46
CA GLU A 81 25.43 -27.77 -7.40
C GLU A 81 24.62 -27.43 -6.14
N GLY A 82 23.47 -26.75 -6.30
CA GLY A 82 22.57 -26.41 -5.21
C GLY A 82 22.00 -27.64 -4.49
N GLU A 83 21.46 -28.60 -5.23
CA GLU A 83 20.91 -29.86 -4.74
C GLU A 83 21.97 -30.69 -3.98
N ALA A 84 23.20 -30.74 -4.51
CA ALA A 84 24.31 -31.41 -3.84
C ALA A 84 24.68 -30.72 -2.52
N GLN A 85 24.68 -29.39 -2.50
CA GLN A 85 24.94 -28.61 -1.30
C GLN A 85 23.83 -28.79 -0.25
N GLU A 86 22.56 -28.77 -0.68
CA GLU A 86 21.40 -28.95 0.18
C GLU A 86 21.42 -30.33 0.86
N ALA A 87 21.64 -31.38 0.08
CA ALA A 87 21.68 -32.75 0.59
C ALA A 87 22.91 -33.03 1.48
N ALA A 88 24.07 -32.43 1.19
CA ALA A 88 25.31 -32.70 1.92
C ALA A 88 25.50 -31.81 3.16
N THR A 89 24.93 -30.60 3.16
CA THR A 89 25.27 -29.56 4.14
C THR A 89 24.04 -28.95 4.81
N ILE A 90 23.03 -28.53 4.03
CA ILE A 90 21.92 -27.72 4.58
C ILE A 90 20.95 -28.60 5.37
N TYR A 91 20.40 -29.66 4.78
CA TYR A 91 19.46 -30.53 5.48
C TYR A 91 20.08 -31.27 6.68
N PRO A 92 21.30 -31.83 6.62
CA PRO A 92 21.93 -32.45 7.79
C PRO A 92 22.13 -31.50 8.98
N ARG A 93 22.30 -30.19 8.72
CA ARG A 93 22.33 -29.17 9.76
C ARG A 93 20.93 -28.93 10.32
N MET A 94 19.94 -28.67 9.47
CA MET A 94 18.54 -28.42 9.88
C MET A 94 17.91 -29.58 10.66
N ILE A 95 18.18 -30.83 10.25
CA ILE A 95 17.72 -32.03 10.96
C ILE A 95 18.31 -32.07 12.37
N ARG A 96 19.62 -31.78 12.50
CA ARG A 96 20.30 -31.78 13.80
C ARG A 96 19.76 -30.69 14.71
N GLU A 97 19.62 -29.47 14.20
CA GLU A 97 19.04 -28.34 14.94
C GLU A 97 17.60 -28.68 15.39
N ALA A 98 16.76 -29.23 14.50
CA ALA A 98 15.40 -29.65 14.84
C ALA A 98 15.35 -30.75 15.93
N LEU A 99 16.30 -31.69 15.92
CA LEU A 99 16.42 -32.72 16.96
C LEU A 99 16.94 -32.15 18.29
N GLU A 100 17.89 -31.20 18.24
CA GLU A 100 18.40 -30.48 19.41
C GLU A 100 17.29 -29.66 20.09
N ASP A 101 16.38 -29.10 19.29
CA ASP A 101 15.20 -28.35 19.74
C ASP A 101 14.03 -29.28 20.17
N GLY A 102 14.16 -30.60 20.02
CA GLY A 102 13.12 -31.57 20.34
C GLY A 102 11.92 -31.58 19.37
N ASN A 103 12.04 -30.94 18.22
CA ASN A 103 11.00 -30.87 17.19
C ASN A 103 11.14 -32.03 16.18
N GLN A 104 10.62 -33.19 16.57
CA GLN A 104 10.69 -34.40 15.75
C GLN A 104 9.96 -34.26 14.40
N GLU A 105 8.83 -33.54 14.35
CA GLU A 105 8.07 -33.37 13.11
C GLU A 105 8.84 -32.55 12.06
N ALA A 106 9.55 -31.50 12.48
CA ALA A 106 10.44 -30.74 11.61
C ALA A 106 11.63 -31.59 11.15
N ALA A 107 12.24 -32.35 12.06
CA ALA A 107 13.35 -33.26 11.73
C ALA A 107 12.92 -34.32 10.70
N ASP A 108 11.73 -34.90 10.85
CA ASP A 108 11.16 -35.87 9.91
C ASP A 108 10.88 -35.23 8.55
N SER A 109 10.30 -34.03 8.53
CA SER A 109 10.04 -33.26 7.30
C SER A 109 11.33 -32.95 6.53
N PHE A 110 12.37 -32.46 7.21
CA PHE A 110 13.67 -32.19 6.61
C PHE A 110 14.38 -33.47 6.13
N THR A 111 14.23 -34.57 6.88
CA THR A 111 14.76 -35.88 6.47
C THR A 111 14.09 -36.36 5.18
N MET A 112 12.77 -36.25 5.09
CA MET A 112 12.03 -36.59 3.89
C MET A 112 12.43 -35.74 2.68
N ALA A 113 12.64 -34.44 2.86
CA ALA A 113 13.11 -33.55 1.79
C ALA A 113 14.53 -33.95 1.33
N MET A 114 15.47 -34.13 2.26
CA MET A 114 16.85 -34.55 1.95
C MET A 114 16.91 -35.88 1.17
N GLU A 115 16.08 -36.86 1.53
CA GLU A 115 16.00 -38.14 0.80
C GLU A 115 15.47 -37.98 -0.63
N ARG A 116 14.67 -36.94 -0.90
CA ARG A 116 14.17 -36.60 -2.24
C ARG A 116 15.21 -35.86 -3.06
N GLU A 117 15.96 -34.93 -2.46
CA GLU A 117 17.01 -34.18 -3.17
C GLU A 117 18.10 -35.09 -3.75
N ARG A 118 18.41 -36.22 -3.09
CA ARG A 118 19.32 -37.24 -3.69
C ARG A 118 18.83 -37.77 -5.04
N ARG A 119 17.51 -37.96 -5.19
CA ARG A 119 16.91 -38.41 -6.46
C ARG A 119 16.80 -37.27 -7.46
N HIS A 120 16.60 -36.04 -7.01
CA HIS A 120 16.65 -34.87 -7.89
C HIS A 120 18.05 -34.68 -8.48
N LEU A 121 19.09 -34.78 -7.65
CA LEU A 121 20.48 -34.72 -8.06
C LEU A 121 20.81 -35.78 -9.13
N GLU A 122 20.39 -37.03 -8.92
CA GLU A 122 20.54 -38.11 -9.91
C GLU A 122 19.82 -37.78 -11.23
N ALA A 123 18.56 -37.35 -11.15
CA ALA A 123 17.73 -37.04 -12.33
C ALA A 123 18.29 -35.85 -13.13
N PHE A 124 18.70 -34.76 -12.47
CA PHE A 124 19.29 -33.60 -13.13
C PHE A 124 20.66 -33.92 -13.72
N THR A 125 21.47 -34.75 -13.04
CA THR A 125 22.77 -35.21 -13.56
C THR A 125 22.60 -36.05 -14.82
N GLU A 126 21.65 -36.98 -14.84
CA GLU A 126 21.32 -37.77 -16.03
C GLU A 126 20.81 -36.88 -17.17
N ALA A 127 19.94 -35.92 -16.87
CA ALA A 127 19.42 -34.95 -17.84
C ALA A 127 20.54 -34.08 -18.45
N LEU A 128 21.49 -33.60 -17.64
CA LEU A 128 22.64 -32.83 -18.10
C LEU A 128 23.53 -33.66 -19.02
N ASN A 129 23.91 -34.86 -18.60
CA ASN A 129 24.74 -35.77 -19.41
C ASN A 129 24.08 -36.08 -20.76
N GLY A 130 22.76 -36.32 -20.76
CA GLY A 130 22.00 -36.56 -21.97
C GLY A 130 21.92 -35.33 -22.89
N LEU A 131 21.80 -34.13 -22.33
CA LEU A 131 21.78 -32.87 -23.08
C LEU A 131 23.15 -32.58 -23.71
N GLU A 132 24.23 -32.70 -22.94
CA GLU A 132 25.59 -32.46 -23.42
C GLU A 132 25.98 -33.45 -24.53
N ALA A 133 25.63 -34.73 -24.38
CA ALA A 133 25.83 -35.73 -25.42
C ALA A 133 25.07 -35.39 -26.72
N LYS A 134 23.84 -34.89 -26.63
CA LYS A 134 23.06 -34.43 -27.79
C LYS A 134 23.67 -33.19 -28.46
N LEU A 135 24.16 -32.24 -27.66
CA LEU A 135 24.80 -31.03 -28.17
C LEU A 135 26.14 -31.35 -28.85
N ALA A 136 26.91 -32.31 -28.33
CA ALA A 136 28.15 -32.79 -28.93
C ALA A 136 27.94 -33.57 -30.25
N ALA A 137 26.75 -34.15 -30.45
CA ALA A 137 26.43 -34.97 -31.61
C ALA A 137 25.88 -34.19 -32.83
N GLN A 138 25.67 -32.87 -32.75
CA GLN A 138 25.16 -32.06 -33.88
C GLN A 138 26.31 -31.49 -34.75
N PRO A 139 26.42 -31.87 -36.04
CA PRO A 139 27.42 -31.31 -36.94
C PRO A 139 26.92 -30.02 -37.59
N GLY A 140 27.60 -28.90 -37.32
CA GLY A 140 27.30 -27.59 -37.92
C GLY A 140 26.33 -26.77 -37.07
N GLY A 141 26.87 -25.82 -36.31
CA GLY A 141 26.14 -25.00 -35.35
C GLY A 141 25.05 -24.13 -35.97
N THR A 142 23.83 -24.63 -36.04
CA THR A 142 22.63 -23.80 -36.03
C THR A 142 22.02 -23.88 -34.65
N ARG A 143 22.26 -22.83 -33.84
CA ARG A 143 21.55 -22.55 -32.60
C ARG A 143 20.05 -22.61 -32.92
N PRO A 144 19.22 -23.38 -32.19
CA PRO A 144 17.78 -23.39 -32.42
C PRO A 144 17.26 -21.95 -32.40
N ALA A 145 16.37 -21.61 -33.33
CA ALA A 145 15.81 -20.28 -33.43
C ALA A 145 15.26 -19.86 -32.06
N PRO A 146 15.52 -18.61 -31.61
CA PRO A 146 14.99 -18.14 -30.34
C PRO A 146 13.47 -18.34 -30.32
N VAL A 147 12.98 -18.90 -29.23
CA VAL A 147 11.54 -19.00 -28.97
C VAL A 147 10.96 -17.58 -29.11
N PRO A 148 9.84 -17.38 -29.83
CA PRO A 148 9.24 -16.05 -29.97
C PRO A 148 9.03 -15.44 -28.59
N GLU A 149 9.55 -14.22 -28.37
CA GLU A 149 9.25 -13.47 -27.16
C GLU A 149 7.74 -13.32 -27.01
N ILE A 150 7.19 -13.77 -25.88
CA ILE A 150 5.82 -13.45 -25.50
C ILE A 150 5.76 -11.92 -25.35
N PRO A 151 4.91 -11.21 -26.10
CA PRO A 151 4.85 -9.75 -26.06
C PRO A 151 4.55 -9.27 -24.63
N LEU A 152 5.41 -8.39 -24.12
CA LEU A 152 5.14 -7.66 -22.88
C LEU A 152 3.83 -6.89 -23.03
N MET A 153 2.98 -6.94 -22.00
CA MET A 153 1.93 -5.93 -21.81
C MET A 153 2.62 -4.55 -21.75
N PRO A 154 2.17 -3.53 -22.50
CA PRO A 154 2.89 -2.27 -22.60
C PRO A 154 2.98 -1.57 -21.24
N ALA A 155 4.22 -1.34 -20.80
CA ALA A 155 4.52 -0.47 -19.68
C ALA A 155 4.07 0.95 -20.02
N SER A 156 3.27 1.56 -19.14
CA SER A 156 3.00 2.98 -19.19
C SER A 156 4.30 3.75 -18.92
N THR A 157 4.62 4.69 -19.79
CA THR A 157 5.91 5.38 -19.92
C THR A 157 6.27 6.20 -18.68
N SER A 158 7.47 5.97 -18.14
CA SER A 158 8.17 6.87 -17.23
C SER A 158 9.49 7.30 -17.88
N ALA A 159 9.78 8.61 -17.83
CA ALA A 159 10.83 9.30 -18.57
C ALA A 159 12.26 8.94 -18.12
N ALA A 160 13.20 9.08 -19.06
CA ALA A 160 14.60 8.67 -18.94
C ALA A 160 15.39 9.40 -17.85
N TYR A 161 16.13 8.63 -17.04
CA TYR A 161 17.16 9.11 -16.12
C TYR A 161 18.55 8.86 -16.72
N SER A 162 19.47 9.83 -16.59
CA SER A 162 20.88 9.71 -16.99
C SER A 162 21.75 9.27 -15.81
N PRO A 163 22.70 8.33 -15.98
CA PRO A 163 23.45 7.75 -14.87
C PRO A 163 24.65 8.61 -14.43
N VAL A 164 24.94 8.59 -13.13
CA VAL A 164 26.18 9.11 -12.51
C VAL A 164 27.17 7.94 -12.34
N PRO A 165 28.49 8.12 -12.56
CA PRO A 165 29.46 7.02 -12.59
C PRO A 165 30.00 6.61 -11.21
N ASP A 166 30.30 5.32 -11.09
CA ASP A 166 30.85 4.65 -9.90
C ASP A 166 32.39 4.75 -9.81
N GLY A 167 32.87 4.82 -8.58
CA GLY A 167 34.27 4.87 -8.17
C GLY A 167 34.33 5.20 -6.69
N SER A 168 34.02 4.21 -5.83
CA SER A 168 33.74 4.40 -4.39
C SER A 168 33.02 5.71 -4.19
N SER A 169 31.79 5.82 -4.71
CA SER A 169 31.34 7.06 -5.37
C SER A 169 31.83 8.28 -4.61
N GLU A 170 32.35 9.31 -5.30
CA GLU A 170 32.64 10.58 -4.63
C GLU A 170 31.49 10.99 -3.69
N ALA A 171 30.25 10.53 -3.91
CA ALA A 171 29.09 10.57 -3.03
C ALA A 171 29.07 9.69 -1.76
N GLU A 172 29.70 8.52 -1.64
CA GLU A 172 29.82 7.75 -0.37
C GLU A 172 30.91 8.35 0.53
N ALA A 173 32.08 8.64 -0.05
CA ALA A 173 33.15 9.31 0.67
C ALA A 173 32.87 10.82 0.85
N ALA A 174 32.05 11.45 0.00
CA ALA A 174 31.44 12.74 0.30
C ALA A 174 30.21 12.61 1.19
N ALA A 175 29.47 11.51 1.24
CA ALA A 175 28.40 11.34 2.25
C ALA A 175 29.03 11.25 3.63
N GLU A 176 30.15 10.53 3.80
CA GLU A 176 30.91 10.51 5.05
C GLU A 176 31.60 11.85 5.37
N ARG A 177 32.15 12.54 4.36
CA ARG A 177 32.75 13.89 4.54
C ARG A 177 31.70 15.02 4.66
N ALA A 178 30.49 14.82 4.16
CA ALA A 178 29.36 15.75 4.17
C ALA A 178 28.30 15.36 5.19
N PHE A 179 28.45 14.26 5.94
CA PHE A 179 27.77 14.03 7.21
C PHE A 179 28.37 14.93 8.30
N ASP A 180 28.52 16.21 7.93
CA ASP A 180 28.95 17.26 8.82
C ASP A 180 27.76 17.72 9.67
N ARG A 181 28.06 18.58 10.65
CA ARG A 181 27.05 19.10 11.57
C ARG A 181 25.95 19.89 10.84
N GLU A 182 26.21 20.46 9.68
CA GLU A 182 25.24 21.25 8.90
C GLU A 182 24.24 20.34 8.18
N THR A 183 24.71 19.26 7.56
CA THR A 183 23.86 18.23 6.96
C THR A 183 23.03 17.49 8.01
N TYR A 184 23.62 17.15 9.16
CA TYR A 184 22.86 16.55 10.27
C TYR A 184 21.76 17.49 10.79
N ASN A 185 22.08 18.78 11.02
CA ASN A 185 21.08 19.77 11.43
C ASN A 185 19.99 19.98 10.38
N THR A 186 20.35 19.94 9.09
CA THR A 186 19.40 20.04 7.97
C THR A 186 18.46 18.84 7.97
N ALA A 187 18.99 17.63 8.10
CA ALA A 187 18.22 16.39 8.19
C ALA A 187 17.24 16.41 9.37
N VAL A 188 17.69 16.83 10.56
CA VAL A 188 16.80 17.01 11.73
C VAL A 188 15.66 17.99 11.41
N SER A 189 16.00 19.14 10.82
CA SER A 189 15.00 20.16 10.47
C SER A 189 14.04 19.72 9.35
N GLU A 190 14.49 18.82 8.47
CA GLU A 190 13.73 18.27 7.36
C GLU A 190 12.75 17.20 7.87
N VAL A 191 13.20 16.27 8.72
CA VAL A 191 12.36 15.28 9.39
C VAL A 191 11.20 15.96 10.14
N ASP A 192 11.50 17.01 10.92
CA ASP A 192 10.46 17.77 11.63
C ASP A 192 9.45 18.41 10.66
N ARG A 193 9.96 19.03 9.58
CA ARG A 193 9.13 19.73 8.59
C ARG A 193 8.23 18.77 7.82
N GLU A 194 8.72 17.57 7.51
CA GLU A 194 7.95 16.53 6.83
C GLU A 194 6.87 15.94 7.74
N ARG A 195 7.18 15.67 9.01
CA ARG A 195 6.18 15.27 10.02
C ARG A 195 5.06 16.30 10.13
N TRP A 196 5.40 17.58 10.20
CA TRP A 196 4.43 18.69 10.20
C TRP A 196 3.58 18.77 8.92
N ARG A 197 4.16 18.43 7.77
CA ARG A 197 3.45 18.40 6.48
C ARG A 197 2.40 17.30 6.47
N VAL A 198 2.75 16.09 6.89
CA VAL A 198 1.85 14.93 6.97
C VAL A 198 0.70 15.21 7.94
N ALA A 199 0.99 15.75 9.13
CA ALA A 199 -0.05 16.13 10.10
C ALA A 199 -1.02 17.20 9.56
N ARG A 200 -0.57 18.06 8.65
CA ARG A 200 -1.43 19.05 7.96
C ARG A 200 -2.32 18.42 6.90
N LEU A 201 -1.84 17.36 6.22
CA LEU A 201 -2.61 16.61 5.24
C LEU A 201 -3.76 15.82 5.89
N GLY A 202 -3.57 15.32 7.12
CA GLY A 202 -4.67 14.71 7.90
C GLY A 202 -5.88 15.64 7.98
N ARG A 203 -5.67 16.87 8.48
CA ARG A 203 -6.72 17.90 8.62
C ARG A 203 -7.32 18.40 7.30
N LEU A 204 -6.61 18.21 6.19
CA LEU A 204 -7.12 18.59 4.87
C LEU A 204 -8.33 17.73 4.49
N ARG A 205 -8.36 16.47 4.94
CA ARG A 205 -9.49 15.57 4.73
C ARG A 205 -10.77 16.18 5.30
N GLU A 206 -10.77 16.60 6.57
CA GLU A 206 -11.94 17.17 7.24
C GLU A 206 -12.41 18.46 6.58
N VAL A 207 -11.47 19.33 6.17
CA VAL A 207 -11.82 20.58 5.46
C VAL A 207 -12.49 20.30 4.12
N VAL A 208 -11.90 19.41 3.31
CA VAL A 208 -12.41 19.11 1.97
C VAL A 208 -13.75 18.38 2.06
N PHE A 209 -13.86 17.34 2.90
CA PHE A 209 -15.09 16.58 3.07
C PHE A 209 -16.21 17.45 3.64
N GLY A 210 -15.96 18.21 4.70
CA GLY A 210 -16.97 19.08 5.32
C GLY A 210 -17.47 20.13 4.34
N THR A 211 -16.55 20.84 3.66
CA THR A 211 -16.94 21.87 2.67
C THR A 211 -17.72 21.26 1.50
N GLN A 212 -17.26 20.11 0.98
CA GLN A 212 -17.91 19.44 -0.14
C GLN A 212 -19.33 18.96 0.21
N ASP A 213 -19.50 18.33 1.37
CA ASP A 213 -20.81 17.86 1.83
C ASP A 213 -21.75 19.03 2.11
N GLY A 214 -21.26 20.09 2.75
CA GLY A 214 -22.04 21.32 2.97
C GLY A 214 -22.52 21.96 1.68
N LEU A 215 -21.67 22.04 0.66
CA LEU A 215 -22.05 22.56 -0.67
C LEU A 215 -23.09 21.67 -1.35
N LEU A 216 -22.85 20.35 -1.40
CA LEU A 216 -23.70 19.39 -2.12
C LEU A 216 -25.07 19.20 -1.47
N SER A 217 -25.10 18.95 -0.16
CA SER A 217 -26.35 18.70 0.57
C SER A 217 -27.25 19.93 0.56
N MET A 218 -26.67 21.12 0.76
CA MET A 218 -27.44 22.35 0.84
C MET A 218 -27.90 22.87 -0.51
N VAL A 219 -27.13 22.71 -1.59
CA VAL A 219 -27.64 23.12 -2.91
C VAL A 219 -28.81 22.25 -3.34
N ALA A 220 -28.79 20.94 -3.05
CA ALA A 220 -29.92 20.06 -3.33
C ALA A 220 -31.15 20.47 -2.52
N LEU A 221 -31.00 20.65 -1.19
CA LEU A 221 -32.08 21.03 -0.29
C LEU A 221 -32.69 22.40 -0.63
N VAL A 222 -31.84 23.42 -0.77
CA VAL A 222 -32.28 24.80 -1.01
C VAL A 222 -32.89 24.94 -2.40
N THR A 223 -32.32 24.29 -3.43
CA THR A 223 -32.92 24.29 -4.78
C THR A 223 -34.29 23.60 -4.78
N SER A 224 -34.42 22.46 -4.08
CA SER A 224 -35.69 21.75 -3.95
C SER A 224 -36.76 22.64 -3.32
N LEU A 225 -36.45 23.29 -2.20
CA LEU A 225 -37.37 24.19 -1.52
C LEU A 225 -37.70 25.42 -2.36
N ALA A 226 -36.71 26.02 -3.01
CA ALA A 226 -36.92 27.20 -3.84
C ALA A 226 -37.82 26.95 -5.06
N VAL A 227 -37.89 25.71 -5.53
CA VAL A 227 -38.84 25.28 -6.58
C VAL A 227 -40.20 24.92 -5.98
N ALA A 228 -40.23 24.30 -4.80
CA ALA A 228 -41.46 23.81 -4.17
C ALA A 228 -42.29 24.89 -3.48
N VAL A 229 -41.67 25.96 -2.97
CA VAL A 229 -42.35 26.98 -2.16
C VAL A 229 -42.05 28.39 -2.64
N GLU A 230 -43.05 29.28 -2.54
CA GLU A 230 -42.90 30.69 -2.91
C GLU A 230 -42.32 31.55 -1.77
N SER A 231 -42.33 31.05 -0.54
CA SER A 231 -41.93 31.79 0.67
C SER A 231 -40.43 31.73 0.90
N GLN A 232 -39.74 32.86 0.69
CA GLN A 232 -38.31 33.04 1.01
C GLN A 232 -38.00 32.71 2.47
N THR A 233 -38.88 33.12 3.39
CA THR A 233 -38.75 32.81 4.82
C THR A 233 -38.74 31.30 5.07
N THR A 234 -39.55 30.54 4.35
CA THR A 234 -39.61 29.08 4.48
C THR A 234 -38.31 28.44 3.98
N ILE A 235 -37.76 28.92 2.85
CA ILE A 235 -36.48 28.44 2.31
C ILE A 235 -35.34 28.69 3.32
N LEU A 236 -35.27 29.88 3.90
CA LEU A 236 -34.22 30.24 4.85
C LEU A 236 -34.34 29.45 6.16
N ILE A 237 -35.55 29.32 6.73
CA ILE A 237 -35.77 28.53 7.95
C ILE A 237 -35.38 27.07 7.71
N ALA A 238 -35.86 26.47 6.62
CA ALA A 238 -35.57 25.08 6.32
C ALA A 238 -34.10 24.86 5.94
N GLY A 239 -33.47 25.82 5.26
CA GLY A 239 -32.04 25.78 4.95
C GLY A 239 -31.17 25.85 6.22
N LEU A 240 -31.47 26.77 7.13
CA LEU A 240 -30.79 26.84 8.44
C LEU A 240 -31.06 25.59 9.29
N ALA A 241 -32.29 25.08 9.25
CA ALA A 241 -32.69 23.85 9.94
C ALA A 241 -32.09 22.57 9.31
N GLY A 242 -31.63 22.62 8.06
CA GLY A 242 -30.82 21.56 7.45
C GLY A 242 -29.34 21.69 7.81
N ALA A 243 -28.81 22.93 7.77
CA ALA A 243 -27.39 23.19 7.97
C ALA A 243 -26.92 22.91 9.41
N LEU A 244 -27.67 23.33 10.43
CA LEU A 244 -27.23 23.17 11.83
C LEU A 244 -27.18 21.69 12.27
N PRO A 245 -28.23 20.86 12.05
CA PRO A 245 -28.14 19.43 12.32
C PRO A 245 -27.10 18.73 11.44
N GLY A 246 -26.96 19.13 10.18
CA GLY A 246 -25.91 18.61 9.28
C GLY A 246 -24.51 18.83 9.86
N MET A 247 -24.20 20.04 10.30
CA MET A 247 -22.95 20.37 10.99
C MET A 247 -22.71 19.49 12.22
N ILE A 248 -23.72 19.36 13.10
CA ILE A 248 -23.59 18.56 14.33
C ILE A 248 -23.36 17.09 13.98
N SER A 249 -24.09 16.57 13.00
CA SER A 249 -23.94 15.19 12.52
C SER A 249 -22.53 14.94 11.99
N MET A 250 -22.02 15.79 11.09
CA MET A 250 -20.67 15.66 10.55
C MET A 250 -19.58 15.81 11.62
N SER A 251 -19.73 16.77 12.53
CA SER A 251 -18.79 16.98 13.64
C SER A 251 -18.75 15.76 14.55
N THR A 252 -19.93 15.20 14.87
CA THR A 252 -20.04 13.99 15.70
C THR A 252 -19.46 12.78 14.99
N GLY A 253 -19.72 12.61 13.70
CA GLY A 253 -19.15 11.54 12.89
C GLY A 253 -17.62 11.59 12.85
N ALA A 254 -17.04 12.79 12.63
CA ALA A 254 -15.59 12.99 12.66
C ALA A 254 -15.01 12.73 14.07
N PHE A 255 -15.67 13.19 15.13
CA PHE A 255 -15.25 12.92 16.51
C PHE A 255 -15.24 11.42 16.81
N LEU A 256 -16.34 10.73 16.55
CA LEU A 256 -16.49 9.31 16.86
C LEU A 256 -15.55 8.45 16.01
N GLY A 257 -15.39 8.78 14.72
CA GLY A 257 -14.45 8.09 13.84
C GLY A 257 -13.00 8.25 14.30
N SER A 258 -12.56 9.48 14.54
CA SER A 258 -11.19 9.78 15.03
C SER A 258 -10.95 9.14 16.40
N ARG A 259 -11.94 9.17 17.30
CA ARG A 259 -11.84 8.51 18.62
C ARG A 259 -11.78 6.99 18.52
N ALA A 260 -12.60 6.36 17.69
CA ALA A 260 -12.57 4.91 17.51
C ALA A 260 -11.23 4.43 16.95
N GLU A 261 -10.66 5.17 15.99
CA GLU A 261 -9.33 4.90 15.45
C GLU A 261 -8.26 4.99 16.55
N GLN A 262 -8.32 6.03 17.40
CA GLN A 262 -7.41 6.17 18.55
C GLN A 262 -7.57 5.08 19.60
N ASP A 263 -8.80 4.67 19.90
CA ASP A 263 -9.08 3.64 20.88
C ASP A 263 -8.54 2.28 20.40
N VAL A 264 -8.67 1.97 19.09
CA VAL A 264 -8.06 0.77 18.47
C VAL A 264 -6.54 0.85 18.52
N GLN A 265 -5.94 1.95 18.05
CA GLN A 265 -4.47 2.12 18.06
C GLN A 265 -3.90 1.96 19.46
N ARG A 266 -4.55 2.54 20.48
CA ARG A 266 -4.12 2.40 21.87
C ARG A 266 -4.23 0.97 22.36
N ALA A 267 -5.34 0.28 22.06
CA ALA A 267 -5.54 -1.10 22.48
C ALA A 267 -4.47 -2.04 21.90
N GLU A 268 -4.11 -1.84 20.62
CA GLU A 268 -3.04 -2.61 19.97
C GLU A 268 -1.67 -2.27 20.56
N ILE A 269 -1.34 -0.98 20.79
CA ILE A 269 -0.07 -0.61 21.45
C ILE A 269 0.02 -1.20 22.87
N GLU A 270 -1.07 -1.19 23.63
CA GLU A 270 -1.10 -1.80 24.96
C GLU A 270 -0.99 -3.32 24.90
N ARG A 271 -1.48 -3.96 23.83
CA ARG A 271 -1.34 -5.39 23.59
C ARG A 271 0.11 -5.74 23.26
N GLU A 272 0.70 -5.03 22.31
CA GLU A 272 2.10 -5.13 21.92
C GLU A 272 3.05 -4.96 23.11
N ALA A 273 2.80 -3.95 23.94
CA ALA A 273 3.59 -3.70 25.15
C ALA A 273 3.52 -4.84 26.18
N ARG A 274 2.42 -5.61 26.20
CA ARG A 274 2.28 -6.82 27.03
C ARG A 274 2.97 -8.01 26.40
N GLU A 275 2.83 -8.22 25.09
CA GLU A 275 3.48 -9.33 24.37
C GLU A 275 5.01 -9.22 24.46
N LEU A 276 5.52 -8.00 24.45
CA LEU A 276 6.93 -7.70 24.70
C LEU A 276 7.42 -8.05 26.12
N GLU A 277 6.54 -8.07 27.12
CA GLU A 277 6.86 -8.52 28.48
C GLU A 277 6.65 -10.02 28.68
N GLU A 278 5.62 -10.59 28.04
CA GLU A 278 5.20 -11.98 28.20
C GLU A 278 6.04 -12.94 27.33
N ASN A 279 6.31 -12.56 26.07
CA ASN A 279 6.95 -13.39 25.04
C ASN A 279 8.13 -12.67 24.33
N PRO A 280 9.15 -12.17 25.07
CA PRO A 280 10.22 -11.35 24.48
C PRO A 280 11.05 -12.06 23.40
N ALA A 281 11.10 -13.40 23.42
CA ALA A 281 11.81 -14.18 22.39
C ALA A 281 11.05 -14.19 21.05
N GLU A 282 9.71 -14.17 21.12
CA GLU A 282 8.83 -14.12 19.94
C GLU A 282 8.94 -12.73 19.31
N GLU A 283 8.75 -11.66 20.08
CA GLU A 283 8.87 -10.27 19.60
C GLU A 283 10.24 -9.94 18.98
N LEU A 284 11.29 -10.58 19.49
CA LEU A 284 12.63 -10.40 18.96
C LEU A 284 12.76 -11.08 17.60
N ALA A 285 12.16 -12.27 17.44
CA ALA A 285 12.10 -12.96 16.16
C ALA A 285 11.23 -12.19 15.15
N GLU A 286 10.12 -11.60 15.59
CA GLU A 286 9.28 -10.74 14.76
C GLU A 286 10.05 -9.53 14.23
N LEU A 287 10.78 -8.83 15.09
CA LEU A 287 11.63 -7.71 14.69
C LEU A 287 12.70 -8.12 13.66
N VAL A 288 13.32 -9.29 13.84
CA VAL A 288 14.26 -9.84 12.84
C VAL A 288 13.57 -10.08 11.50
N VAL A 289 12.40 -10.70 11.50
CA VAL A 289 11.63 -10.98 10.28
C VAL A 289 11.23 -9.68 9.58
N LEU A 290 10.81 -8.65 10.32
CA LEU A 290 10.47 -7.33 9.77
C LEU A 290 11.67 -6.70 9.08
N LEU A 291 12.85 -6.70 9.72
CA LEU A 291 14.08 -6.17 9.14
C LEU A 291 14.55 -6.97 7.91
N GLN A 292 14.38 -8.29 7.91
CA GLN A 292 14.66 -9.11 6.72
C GLN A 292 13.74 -8.78 5.54
N ARG A 293 12.45 -8.52 5.80
CA ARG A 293 11.50 -8.08 4.77
C ARG A 293 11.87 -6.73 4.15
N GLU A 294 12.58 -5.88 4.89
CA GLU A 294 13.14 -4.62 4.39
C GLU A 294 14.45 -4.82 3.60
N GLY A 295 14.94 -6.06 3.48
CA GLY A 295 16.09 -6.43 2.67
C GLY A 295 17.39 -6.62 3.45
N MET A 296 17.35 -6.65 4.79
CA MET A 296 18.52 -7.00 5.61
C MET A 296 18.82 -8.49 5.54
N THR A 297 20.11 -8.86 5.62
CA THR A 297 20.48 -10.28 5.80
C THR A 297 20.01 -10.75 7.19
N TYR A 298 19.87 -12.06 7.39
CA TYR A 298 19.51 -12.60 8.72
C TYR A 298 20.49 -12.15 9.80
N GLN A 299 21.80 -12.14 9.50
CA GLN A 299 22.84 -11.76 10.47
C GLN A 299 22.74 -10.27 10.86
N ASP A 300 22.56 -9.40 9.86
CA ASP A 300 22.42 -7.95 10.11
C ASP A 300 21.10 -7.64 10.81
N ALA A 301 20.01 -8.29 10.40
CA ALA A 301 18.69 -8.14 11.02
C ALA A 301 18.71 -8.61 12.48
N ARG A 302 19.36 -9.75 12.76
CA ARG A 302 19.53 -10.26 14.13
C ARG A 302 20.32 -9.31 15.01
N HIS A 303 21.46 -8.82 14.50
CA HIS A 303 22.30 -7.88 15.22
C HIS A 303 21.56 -6.57 15.52
N MET A 304 20.88 -5.99 14.52
CA MET A 304 20.11 -4.77 14.69
C MET A 304 18.93 -4.97 15.65
N ALA A 305 18.23 -6.10 15.57
CA ALA A 305 17.16 -6.43 16.50
C ALA A 305 17.68 -6.55 17.94
N ASP A 306 18.85 -7.15 18.16
CA ASP A 306 19.51 -7.21 19.46
C ASP A 306 19.91 -5.83 20.00
N GLU A 307 20.36 -4.92 19.13
CA GLU A 307 20.67 -3.54 19.53
C GLU A 307 19.41 -2.76 19.91
N ILE A 308 18.35 -2.87 19.11
CA ILE A 308 17.05 -2.23 19.37
C ILE A 308 16.43 -2.77 20.67
N ALA A 309 16.50 -4.08 20.90
CA ALA A 309 15.92 -4.74 22.07
C ALA A 309 16.56 -4.36 23.41
N GLN A 310 17.74 -3.72 23.41
CA GLN A 310 18.37 -3.22 24.64
C GLN A 310 17.59 -2.08 25.29
N ASP A 311 16.83 -1.32 24.52
CA ASP A 311 15.96 -0.26 25.00
C ASP A 311 14.49 -0.65 24.75
N ARG A 312 13.77 -0.93 25.84
CA ARG A 312 12.36 -1.34 25.78
C ARG A 312 11.48 -0.33 25.07
N GLU A 313 11.73 0.97 25.24
CA GLU A 313 10.94 2.02 24.60
C GLU A 313 11.22 2.06 23.10
N LEU A 314 12.49 1.96 22.71
CA LEU A 314 12.89 1.88 21.30
C LEU A 314 12.35 0.62 20.61
N TRP A 315 12.40 -0.53 21.31
CA TRP A 315 11.90 -1.80 20.79
C TRP A 315 10.39 -1.75 20.55
N LEU A 316 9.62 -1.37 21.56
CA LEU A 316 8.17 -1.20 21.44
C LEU A 316 7.81 -0.20 20.34
N LYS A 317 8.49 0.96 20.31
CA LYS A 317 8.25 1.97 19.27
C LYS A 317 8.53 1.42 17.87
N THR A 318 9.57 0.62 17.72
CA THR A 318 9.95 0.04 16.43
C THR A 318 8.91 -0.97 15.94
N LEU A 319 8.41 -1.86 16.82
CA LEU A 319 7.35 -2.81 16.49
C LEU A 319 6.05 -2.07 16.17
N VAL A 320 5.64 -1.11 16.99
CA VAL A 320 4.45 -0.29 16.74
C VAL A 320 4.51 0.44 15.37
N GLU A 321 5.68 0.96 14.98
CA GLU A 321 5.86 1.63 13.70
C GLU A 321 5.96 0.66 12.51
N LYS A 322 6.71 -0.44 12.64
CA LYS A 322 7.02 -1.35 11.53
C LYS A 322 6.00 -2.47 11.34
N GLU A 323 5.39 -2.94 12.41
CA GLU A 323 4.41 -4.01 12.40
C GLU A 323 2.98 -3.47 12.30
N LEU A 324 2.60 -2.60 13.23
CA LEU A 324 1.23 -2.05 13.30
C LEU A 324 1.00 -0.91 12.30
N GLY A 325 2.08 -0.33 11.75
CA GLY A 325 2.02 0.85 10.88
C GLY A 325 1.55 2.11 11.61
N ILE A 326 1.58 2.11 12.94
CA ILE A 326 1.13 3.23 13.76
C ILE A 326 2.33 4.14 13.99
N SER A 327 2.26 5.37 13.48
CA SER A 327 3.32 6.34 13.69
C SER A 327 3.13 7.05 15.04
N GLY A 328 4.13 7.01 15.90
CA GLY A 328 4.05 7.51 17.29
C GLY A 328 3.76 9.01 17.47
N ASP A 329 3.79 9.81 16.40
CA ASP A 329 3.62 11.27 16.43
C ASP A 329 2.37 11.80 15.71
N VAL A 330 1.48 10.93 15.21
CA VAL A 330 0.25 11.41 14.54
C VAL A 330 -0.78 11.77 15.60
N THR A 331 -0.68 13.01 16.11
CA THR A 331 -1.69 13.60 16.98
C THR A 331 -2.96 13.91 16.17
N SER A 332 -3.71 12.88 15.77
CA SER A 332 -5.14 13.08 15.53
C SER A 332 -5.74 13.61 16.82
N SER A 333 -6.67 14.54 16.73
CA SER A 333 -7.29 15.12 17.91
C SER A 333 -8.78 15.11 17.62
N PRO A 334 -9.52 14.14 18.18
CA PRO A 334 -10.92 13.94 17.81
C PRO A 334 -11.75 15.21 17.92
N LEU A 335 -11.47 16.03 18.94
CA LEU A 335 -12.14 17.31 19.14
C LEU A 335 -11.77 18.34 18.05
N LYS A 336 -10.49 18.43 17.65
CA LYS A 336 -10.08 19.34 16.57
C LYS A 336 -10.65 18.89 15.23
N ASP A 337 -10.63 17.59 14.94
CA ASP A 337 -11.13 17.02 13.69
C ASP A 337 -12.64 17.29 13.56
N ALA A 338 -13.39 17.10 14.65
CA ALA A 338 -14.81 17.44 14.74
C ALA A 338 -15.09 18.94 14.48
N LEU A 339 -14.32 19.82 15.13
CA LEU A 339 -14.49 21.27 14.96
C LEU A 339 -14.16 21.72 13.53
N VAL A 340 -13.07 21.22 12.95
CA VAL A 340 -12.66 21.54 11.58
C VAL A 340 -13.71 21.06 10.58
N MET A 341 -14.21 19.84 10.74
CA MET A 341 -15.27 19.26 9.90
C MET A 341 -16.56 20.10 9.97
N GLY A 342 -17.04 20.40 11.18
CA GLY A 342 -18.26 21.18 11.37
C GLY A 342 -18.17 22.60 10.80
N LEU A 343 -17.06 23.30 11.07
CA LEU A 343 -16.84 24.64 10.53
C LEU A 343 -16.75 24.63 9.01
N ALA A 344 -16.02 23.66 8.42
CA ALA A 344 -15.95 23.49 6.99
C ALA A 344 -17.33 23.23 6.36
N PHE A 345 -18.15 22.39 7.01
CA PHE A 345 -19.53 22.14 6.58
C PHE A 345 -20.37 23.41 6.58
N ILE A 346 -20.36 24.20 7.66
CA ILE A 346 -21.15 25.45 7.71
C ILE A 346 -20.67 26.45 6.66
N VAL A 347 -19.36 26.57 6.44
CA VAL A 347 -18.81 27.43 5.39
C VAL A 347 -19.31 26.99 4.01
N GLY A 348 -19.30 25.69 3.72
CA GLY A 348 -19.86 25.14 2.48
C GLY A 348 -21.37 25.36 2.36
N ALA A 349 -22.12 25.08 3.42
CA ALA A 349 -23.57 25.23 3.51
C ALA A 349 -24.05 26.68 3.33
N ALA A 350 -23.24 27.65 3.74
CA ALA A 350 -23.55 29.07 3.60
C ALA A 350 -23.60 29.50 2.11
N VAL A 351 -22.78 28.90 1.24
CA VAL A 351 -22.67 29.30 -0.18
C VAL A 351 -24.01 29.25 -0.93
N PRO A 352 -24.77 28.15 -0.94
CA PRO A 352 -26.09 28.12 -1.57
C PRO A 352 -27.15 28.93 -0.81
N LEU A 353 -26.97 29.16 0.50
CA LEU A 353 -27.98 29.79 1.34
C LEU A 353 -27.92 31.34 1.28
N VAL A 354 -26.72 31.92 1.26
CA VAL A 354 -26.48 33.37 1.27
C VAL A 354 -27.25 34.11 0.17
N PRO A 355 -27.31 33.65 -1.10
CA PRO A 355 -28.08 34.33 -2.14
C PRO A 355 -29.56 34.49 -1.82
N HIS A 356 -30.14 33.54 -1.07
CA HIS A 356 -31.55 33.55 -0.67
C HIS A 356 -31.84 34.54 0.47
N PHE A 357 -30.84 35.21 1.06
CA PHE A 357 -31.07 36.34 1.97
C PHE A 357 -31.32 37.65 1.22
N PHE A 358 -30.76 37.79 0.01
CA PHE A 358 -30.73 39.06 -0.72
C PHE A 358 -31.57 39.05 -2.00
N LEU A 359 -31.79 37.89 -2.59
CA LEU A 359 -32.48 37.71 -3.86
C LEU A 359 -33.74 36.86 -3.68
N THR A 360 -34.67 36.99 -4.62
CA THR A 360 -35.93 36.23 -4.66
C THR A 360 -36.18 35.60 -6.03
N GLY A 361 -37.05 34.59 -6.06
CA GLY A 361 -37.46 33.91 -7.29
C GLY A 361 -36.31 33.23 -8.04
N GLY A 362 -36.45 33.13 -9.37
CA GLY A 362 -35.47 32.42 -10.21
C GLY A 362 -34.06 33.00 -10.18
N GLN A 363 -33.89 34.29 -9.86
CA GLN A 363 -32.57 34.90 -9.72
C GLN A 363 -31.82 34.35 -8.51
N ALA A 364 -32.50 34.15 -7.37
CA ALA A 364 -31.89 33.55 -6.18
C ALA A 364 -31.40 32.12 -6.45
N ILE A 365 -32.21 31.34 -7.16
CA ILE A 365 -31.89 29.96 -7.55
C ILE A 365 -30.66 29.94 -8.47
N GLY A 366 -30.66 30.77 -9.53
CA GLY A 366 -29.56 30.82 -10.49
C GLY A 366 -28.23 31.22 -9.84
N VAL A 367 -28.24 32.23 -8.96
CA VAL A 367 -27.03 32.66 -8.24
C VAL A 367 -26.58 31.61 -7.22
N SER A 368 -27.51 30.97 -6.50
CA SER A 368 -27.22 29.91 -5.53
C SER A 368 -26.56 28.68 -6.16
N VAL A 369 -27.16 28.15 -7.23
CA VAL A 369 -26.62 27.01 -7.98
C VAL A 369 -25.28 27.40 -8.62
N GLY A 370 -25.20 28.55 -9.28
CA GLY A 370 -23.97 29.02 -9.91
C GLY A 370 -22.81 29.20 -8.92
N ALA A 371 -23.07 29.82 -7.76
CA ALA A 371 -22.07 30.00 -6.72
C ALA A 371 -21.60 28.66 -6.13
N THR A 372 -22.52 27.71 -5.92
CA THR A 372 -22.17 26.38 -5.43
C THR A 372 -21.32 25.61 -6.42
N LEU A 373 -21.72 25.58 -7.70
CA LEU A 373 -20.97 24.90 -8.76
C LEU A 373 -19.57 25.48 -8.92
N ALA A 374 -19.44 26.82 -8.87
CA ALA A 374 -18.14 27.49 -8.87
C ALA A 374 -17.30 27.11 -7.63
N GLY A 375 -17.92 27.06 -6.45
CA GLY A 375 -17.27 26.64 -5.21
C GLY A 375 -16.78 25.19 -5.25
N LEU A 376 -17.59 24.28 -5.74
CA LEU A 376 -17.25 22.86 -5.93
C LEU A 376 -16.11 22.68 -6.94
N PHE A 377 -16.16 23.39 -8.06
CA PHE A 377 -15.08 23.39 -9.05
C PHE A 377 -13.77 23.94 -8.48
N ALA A 378 -13.83 25.05 -7.73
CA ALA A 378 -12.66 25.63 -7.05
C ALA A 378 -12.07 24.69 -6.01
N LEU A 379 -12.92 24.02 -5.22
CA LEU A 379 -12.51 23.02 -4.23
C LEU A 379 -11.83 21.81 -4.91
N GLY A 380 -12.38 21.32 -6.03
CA GLY A 380 -11.78 20.25 -6.82
C GLY A 380 -10.44 20.63 -7.44
N MET A 381 -10.31 21.85 -7.96
CA MET A 381 -9.01 22.36 -8.44
C MET A 381 -7.99 22.48 -7.31
N TYR A 382 -8.42 22.96 -6.13
CA TYR A 382 -7.55 23.09 -4.97
C TYR A 382 -7.04 21.73 -4.51
N LYS A 383 -7.94 20.76 -4.31
CA LYS A 383 -7.61 19.36 -4.03
C LYS A 383 -6.66 18.79 -5.10
N GLY A 384 -6.95 19.00 -6.38
CA GLY A 384 -6.13 18.49 -7.47
C GLY A 384 -4.70 19.04 -7.47
N ARG A 385 -4.52 20.34 -7.20
CA ARG A 385 -3.18 20.93 -7.03
C ARG A 385 -2.42 20.36 -5.85
N MET A 386 -3.09 20.17 -4.71
CA MET A 386 -2.44 19.64 -3.51
C MET A 386 -1.94 18.20 -3.69
N VAL A 387 -2.69 17.38 -4.44
CA VAL A 387 -2.37 15.97 -4.68
C VAL A 387 -1.55 15.77 -5.98
N GLN A 388 -1.05 16.86 -6.59
CA GLN A 388 -0.25 16.84 -7.83
C GLN A 388 -0.91 16.08 -9.00
N ARG A 389 -2.24 16.09 -9.06
CA ARG A 389 -3.04 15.56 -10.17
C ARG A 389 -3.54 16.74 -11.01
N SER A 390 -4.05 16.47 -12.21
CA SER A 390 -4.60 17.51 -13.09
C SER A 390 -5.75 18.27 -12.38
N PRO A 391 -5.56 19.55 -12.00
CA PRO A 391 -6.53 20.30 -11.20
C PRO A 391 -7.86 20.48 -11.92
N LEU A 392 -7.80 20.65 -13.24
CA LEU A 392 -8.98 20.84 -14.08
C LEU A 392 -9.90 19.61 -14.08
N LEU A 393 -9.34 18.40 -14.22
CA LEU A 393 -10.15 17.17 -14.23
C LEU A 393 -10.83 16.94 -12.88
N GLN A 394 -10.13 17.17 -11.77
CA GLN A 394 -10.74 17.05 -10.44
C GLN A 394 -11.81 18.11 -10.20
N GLY A 395 -11.61 19.33 -10.69
CA GLY A 395 -12.64 20.36 -10.69
C GLY A 395 -13.88 19.93 -11.45
N LEU A 396 -13.72 19.39 -12.66
CA LEU A 396 -14.81 18.92 -13.51
C LEU A 396 -15.57 17.73 -12.92
N GLU A 397 -14.86 16.81 -12.26
CA GLU A 397 -15.47 15.66 -11.57
C GLU A 397 -16.43 16.12 -10.46
N ILE A 398 -15.96 16.98 -9.55
CA ILE A 398 -16.79 17.50 -8.45
C ILE A 398 -17.93 18.38 -9.00
N LEU A 399 -17.66 19.17 -10.04
CA LEU A 399 -18.69 19.96 -10.73
C LEU A 399 -19.79 19.07 -11.32
N GLY A 400 -19.44 17.92 -11.89
CA GLY A 400 -20.39 16.95 -12.43
C GLY A 400 -21.32 16.39 -11.34
N ILE A 401 -20.76 16.01 -10.19
CA ILE A 401 -21.53 15.55 -9.03
C ILE A 401 -22.45 16.68 -8.52
N GLY A 402 -21.93 17.90 -8.39
CA GLY A 402 -22.72 19.06 -7.98
C GLY A 402 -23.89 19.37 -8.90
N THR A 403 -23.67 19.27 -10.21
CA THR A 403 -24.72 19.48 -11.23
C THR A 403 -25.81 18.43 -11.09
N LEU A 404 -25.44 17.16 -10.89
CA LEU A 404 -26.38 16.07 -10.68
C LEU A 404 -27.20 16.29 -9.40
N SER A 405 -26.56 16.63 -8.28
CA SER A 405 -27.24 16.90 -7.02
C SER A 405 -28.23 18.07 -7.10
N ALA A 406 -27.84 19.17 -7.77
CA ALA A 406 -28.74 20.29 -8.00
C ALA A 406 -29.94 19.90 -8.89
N GLY A 407 -29.70 19.10 -9.93
CA GLY A 407 -30.75 18.56 -10.79
C GLY A 407 -31.74 17.66 -10.04
N ILE A 408 -31.24 16.79 -9.16
CA ILE A 408 -32.08 15.97 -8.28
C ILE A 408 -32.90 16.87 -7.33
N GLY A 409 -32.27 17.87 -6.71
CA GLY A 409 -32.96 18.84 -5.85
C GLY A 409 -34.11 19.54 -6.58
N TYR A 410 -33.86 20.03 -7.79
CA TYR A 410 -34.89 20.63 -8.64
C TYR A 410 -36.04 19.67 -8.92
N ALA A 411 -35.74 18.44 -9.35
CA ALA A 411 -36.75 17.42 -9.65
C ALA A 411 -37.61 17.06 -8.43
N LEU A 412 -37.00 16.94 -7.24
CA LEU A 412 -37.72 16.72 -5.99
C LEU A 412 -38.61 17.90 -5.63
N GLY A 413 -38.14 19.13 -5.84
CA GLY A 413 -38.92 20.34 -5.63
C GLY A 413 -40.17 20.42 -6.50
N GLU A 414 -40.11 19.89 -7.72
CA GLU A 414 -41.26 19.82 -8.63
C GLU A 414 -42.21 18.65 -8.30
N LEU A 415 -41.65 17.49 -7.94
CA LEU A 415 -42.42 16.25 -7.75
C LEU A 415 -43.13 16.18 -6.40
N ILE A 416 -42.45 16.55 -5.32
CA ILE A 416 -42.97 16.37 -3.95
C ILE A 416 -44.29 17.13 -3.74
N PRO A 417 -44.43 18.41 -4.09
CA PRO A 417 -45.70 19.12 -3.92
C PRO A 417 -46.88 18.43 -4.59
N ARG A 418 -46.67 17.88 -5.80
CA ARG A 418 -47.69 17.15 -6.58
C ARG A 418 -48.19 15.87 -5.93
N LEU A 419 -47.45 15.31 -4.96
CA LEU A 419 -47.88 14.12 -4.22
C LEU A 419 -48.84 14.45 -3.07
N PHE A 420 -48.83 15.70 -2.60
CA PHE A 420 -49.60 16.16 -1.44
C PHE A 420 -50.73 17.13 -1.80
N THR A 421 -50.80 17.56 -3.07
CA THR A 421 -51.91 18.32 -3.67
C THR A 421 -52.72 17.42 -4.59
#